data_AF-A0A433D182-F1
#
_entry.id   AF-A0A433D182-F1
#
_cell.length_a   1.000
_cell.length_b   1.000
_cell.length_c   1.000
_cell.angle_alpha   90.00
_cell.angle_beta   90.00
_cell.angle_gamma   90.00
#
_symmetry.space_group_name_H-M   'P 1'
#
loop_
_entity.id
_entity.type
_entity.pdbx_description
1 polymer ?
#
loop_
_entity_poly.entity_id
_entity_poly.type
_entity_poly.pdbx_seq_one_letter_code
_entity_poly.pdbx_strand_id
1 'polypeptide(L)'
;SVALFILYAKAYPCIISNDPNLKCPFGLTAVTAWLKVTQMLTTNLDIPQGSIYFTIVCAILGVIGPVVGHLFVPKKYHQYYPNFSAIGIGFINTLPQIPLAMVIGWTVSVIWRKSSPNSWANYMYPIASGLIAGQGISAVIQAVLNLSGKAGYVTGFSCYEQLISECP
;
A
#
# COMPACT_ATOMS: atom_id res chain seq x y z
N SER A 1 3.57 -14.70 -13.68
CA SER A 1 3.14 -13.30 -13.47
C SER A 1 3.11 -12.43 -14.74
N VAL A 2 3.60 -12.90 -15.90
CA VAL A 2 3.57 -12.15 -17.17
C VAL A 2 2.14 -11.96 -17.71
N ALA A 3 1.29 -13.00 -17.61
CA ALA A 3 -0.10 -12.90 -18.06
C ALA A 3 -0.90 -11.82 -17.31
N LEU A 4 -0.71 -11.71 -15.99
CA LEU A 4 -1.35 -10.68 -15.18
C LEU A 4 -0.87 -9.28 -15.61
N PHE A 5 0.43 -9.12 -15.83
CA PHE A 5 0.98 -7.85 -16.32
C PHE A 5 0.38 -7.45 -17.67
N ILE A 6 0.30 -8.38 -18.64
CA ILE A 6 -0.29 -8.11 -19.95
C ILE A 6 -1.76 -7.69 -19.81
N LEU A 7 -2.51 -8.34 -18.92
CA LEU A 7 -3.90 -8.00 -18.65
C LEU A 7 -4.04 -6.57 -18.11
N TYR A 8 -3.24 -6.21 -17.10
CA TYR A 8 -3.25 -4.87 -16.53
C TYR A 8 -2.74 -3.81 -17.50
N ALA A 9 -1.71 -4.09 -18.29
CA ALA A 9 -1.17 -3.16 -19.28
C ALA A 9 -2.18 -2.89 -20.41
N LYS A 10 -3.00 -3.88 -20.78
CA LYS A 10 -4.12 -3.68 -21.72
C LYS A 10 -5.29 -2.92 -21.08
N ALA A 11 -5.62 -3.22 -19.82
CA ALA A 11 -6.74 -2.58 -19.13
C ALA A 11 -6.45 -1.11 -18.78
N TYR A 12 -5.20 -0.80 -18.44
CA TYR A 12 -4.73 0.51 -18.01
C TYR A 12 -3.44 0.86 -18.76
N PRO A 13 -3.51 1.54 -19.91
CA PRO A 13 -2.33 1.90 -20.70
C PRO A 13 -1.39 2.88 -19.97
N CYS A 14 -1.88 3.51 -18.90
CA CYS A 14 -1.11 4.42 -18.06
C CYS A 14 0.02 3.75 -17.26
N ILE A 15 0.05 2.42 -17.17
CA ILE A 15 1.15 1.68 -16.50
C ILE A 15 2.44 1.73 -17.34
N ILE A 16 2.31 1.74 -18.67
CA ILE A 16 3.44 1.66 -19.62
C ILE A 16 3.73 2.97 -20.33
N SER A 17 2.79 3.92 -20.35
CA SER A 17 3.03 5.23 -20.95
C SER A 17 3.81 6.14 -20.00
N ASN A 18 4.69 6.96 -20.57
CA ASN A 18 5.43 8.03 -19.88
C ASN A 18 4.75 9.41 -20.05
N ASP A 19 3.50 9.44 -20.53
CA ASP A 19 2.76 10.67 -20.76
C ASP A 19 2.28 11.30 -19.43
N PRO A 20 2.68 12.54 -19.10
CA PRO A 20 2.34 13.18 -17.83
C PRO A 20 0.86 13.56 -17.71
N ASN A 21 0.12 13.57 -18.82
CA ASN A 21 -1.31 13.92 -18.86
C ASN A 21 -2.23 12.72 -18.57
N LEU A 22 -1.69 11.50 -18.58
CA LEU A 22 -2.45 10.28 -18.41
C LEU A 22 -2.54 9.91 -16.93
N LYS A 23 -3.67 10.23 -16.28
CA LYS A 23 -3.91 9.91 -14.87
C LYS A 23 -4.42 8.47 -14.73
N CYS A 24 -3.77 7.67 -13.89
CA CYS A 24 -4.29 6.36 -13.48
C CYS A 24 -5.28 6.48 -12.32
N PRO A 25 -6.28 5.59 -12.22
CA PRO A 25 -7.21 5.56 -11.09
C PRO A 25 -6.58 5.03 -9.78
N PHE A 26 -5.35 4.49 -9.84
CA PHE A 26 -4.63 3.96 -8.69
C PHE A 26 -3.19 4.48 -8.60
N GLY A 27 -2.63 4.47 -7.38
CA GLY A 27 -1.27 4.90 -7.12
C GLY A 27 -0.22 3.89 -7.61
N LEU A 28 0.71 4.35 -8.45
CA LEU A 28 1.81 3.54 -9.03
C LEU A 28 3.09 3.62 -8.19
N THR A 29 3.02 3.65 -6.85
CA THR A 29 4.16 3.97 -5.97
C THR A 29 5.39 3.07 -6.20
N ALA A 30 5.19 1.77 -6.36
CA ALA A 30 6.29 0.83 -6.61
C ALA A 30 6.91 1.03 -8.01
N VAL A 31 6.08 1.25 -9.03
CA VAL A 31 6.53 1.43 -10.42
C VAL A 31 7.28 2.76 -10.57
N THR A 32 6.75 3.83 -9.99
CA THR A 32 7.39 5.15 -10.03
C THR A 32 8.70 5.16 -9.26
N ALA A 33 8.80 4.49 -8.11
CA ALA A 33 10.05 4.38 -7.36
C ALA A 33 11.16 3.73 -8.22
N TRP A 34 10.89 2.58 -8.84
CA TRP A 34 11.86 1.91 -9.71
C TRP A 34 12.17 2.69 -10.98
N LEU A 35 11.16 3.33 -11.59
CA LEU A 35 11.36 4.20 -12.74
C LEU A 35 12.29 5.38 -12.40
N LYS A 36 12.18 5.95 -11.20
CA LYS A 36 13.08 7.05 -10.78
C LYS A 36 14.51 6.57 -10.57
N VAL A 37 14.69 5.35 -10.04
CA VAL A 37 16.01 4.72 -9.93
C VAL A 37 16.63 4.52 -11.31
N THR A 38 15.89 3.99 -12.29
CA THR A 38 16.43 3.79 -13.64
C THR A 38 16.73 5.11 -14.33
N GLN A 39 15.85 6.13 -14.18
CA GLN A 39 16.09 7.47 -14.70
C GLN A 39 17.37 8.12 -14.13
N MET A 40 17.68 7.90 -12.85
CA MET A 40 18.94 8.37 -12.26
C MET A 40 20.15 7.69 -12.90
N LEU A 41 20.09 6.37 -13.08
CA LEU A 41 21.19 5.59 -13.66
C LEU A 41 21.45 5.92 -15.14
N THR A 42 20.43 6.30 -15.90
CA THR A 42 20.56 6.58 -17.34
C THR A 42 20.88 8.04 -17.66
N THR A 43 20.40 8.98 -16.83
CA THR A 43 20.33 10.41 -17.22
C THR A 43 21.26 11.30 -16.39
N ASN A 44 22.15 10.73 -15.56
CA ASN A 44 23.02 11.48 -14.63
C ASN A 44 22.27 12.59 -13.87
N LEU A 45 21.06 12.25 -13.39
CA LEU A 45 20.22 13.21 -12.68
C LEU A 45 20.78 13.41 -11.27
N ASP A 46 21.07 14.66 -10.91
CA ASP A 46 21.61 14.98 -9.59
C ASP A 46 20.55 14.83 -8.50
N ILE A 47 20.92 14.17 -7.41
CA ILE A 47 19.99 13.87 -6.30
C ILE A 47 20.02 15.06 -5.33
N PRO A 48 18.85 15.60 -4.93
CA PRO A 48 18.80 16.64 -3.92
C PRO A 48 19.51 16.19 -2.63
N GLN A 49 20.47 16.97 -2.14
CA GLN A 49 21.26 16.61 -0.96
C GLN A 49 20.38 16.31 0.27
N GLY A 50 19.26 17.02 0.42
CA GLY A 50 18.28 16.76 1.49
C GLY A 50 17.71 15.33 1.47
N SER A 51 17.49 14.76 0.29
CA SER A 51 17.01 13.38 0.15
C SER A 51 18.08 12.39 0.62
N ILE A 52 19.35 12.66 0.32
CA ILE A 52 20.47 11.79 0.71
C ILE A 52 20.60 11.75 2.23
N TYR A 53 20.62 12.93 2.88
CA TYR A 53 20.70 13.01 4.34
C TYR A 53 19.51 12.32 5.02
N PHE A 54 18.30 12.53 4.50
CA PHE A 54 17.10 11.88 5.04
C PHE A 54 17.17 10.36 4.92
N THR A 55 17.58 9.83 3.76
CA THR A 55 17.74 8.38 3.55
C THR A 55 18.76 7.78 4.51
N ILE A 56 19.90 8.44 4.73
CA ILE A 56 20.93 7.97 5.68
C ILE A 56 20.37 7.92 7.10
N VAL A 57 19.67 8.97 7.55
CA VAL A 57 19.04 9.00 8.88
C VAL A 57 18.02 7.88 9.03
N CYS A 58 17.13 7.68 8.05
CA CYS A 58 16.14 6.61 8.07
C CYS A 58 16.79 5.21 8.04
N ALA A 59 17.89 5.03 7.30
CA ALA A 59 18.61 3.76 7.25
C ALA A 59 19.24 3.43 8.62
N ILE A 60 19.86 4.42 9.27
CA ILE A 60 20.43 4.27 10.61
C ILE A 60 19.34 3.92 11.62
N LEU A 61 18.21 4.65 11.62
CA LEU A 61 17.08 4.37 12.51
C LEU A 61 16.45 2.99 12.23
N GLY A 62 16.38 2.59 10.96
CA GLY A 62 15.86 1.29 10.54
C GLY A 62 16.70 0.10 11.01
N VAL A 63 18.01 0.29 11.22
CA VAL A 63 18.90 -0.74 11.77
C VAL A 63 18.94 -0.66 13.30
N ILE A 64 19.21 0.52 13.84
CA ILE A 64 19.40 0.71 15.29
C ILE A 64 18.11 0.43 16.05
N GLY A 65 16.96 0.86 15.55
CA GLY A 65 15.67 0.67 16.23
C GLY A 65 15.38 -0.80 16.57
N PRO A 66 15.27 -1.69 15.56
CA PRO A 66 15.04 -3.12 15.81
C PRO A 66 16.13 -3.78 16.67
N VAL A 67 17.40 -3.41 16.48
CA VAL A 67 18.52 -3.96 17.25
C VAL A 67 18.40 -3.58 18.74
N VAL A 68 18.10 -2.31 19.03
CA VAL A 68 17.87 -1.83 20.40
C VAL A 68 16.64 -2.48 21.01
N GLY A 69 15.55 -2.57 20.25
CA GLY A 69 14.32 -3.23 20.69
C GLY A 69 14.47 -4.72 21.00
N HIS A 70 15.38 -5.42 20.34
CA HIS A 70 15.60 -6.85 20.55
C HIS A 70 16.66 -7.15 21.62
N LEU A 71 17.76 -6.39 21.67
CA LEU A 71 18.90 -6.69 22.57
C LEU A 71 18.83 -5.95 23.91
N PHE A 72 18.33 -4.71 23.93
CA PHE A 72 18.43 -3.85 25.10
C PHE A 72 17.09 -3.67 25.83
N VAL A 73 15.96 -3.84 25.15
CA VAL A 73 14.63 -3.67 25.75
C VAL A 73 14.18 -4.97 26.43
N PRO A 74 13.91 -4.97 27.74
CA PRO A 74 13.36 -6.13 28.44
C PRO A 74 11.99 -6.51 27.86
N LYS A 75 11.67 -7.81 27.80
CA LYS A 75 10.39 -8.33 27.28
C LYS A 75 9.14 -7.65 27.84
N LYS A 76 9.21 -7.16 29.09
CA LYS A 76 8.15 -6.41 29.76
C LYS A 76 7.77 -5.11 29.04
N TYR A 77 8.72 -4.43 28.41
CA TYR A 77 8.52 -3.13 27.74
C TYR A 77 8.34 -3.25 26.23
N HIS A 78 8.43 -4.45 25.67
CA HIS A 78 8.35 -4.68 24.22
C HIS A 78 7.00 -4.24 23.62
N GLN A 79 5.92 -4.23 24.42
CA GLN A 79 4.61 -3.75 23.99
C GLN A 79 4.57 -2.24 23.71
N TYR A 80 5.44 -1.45 24.33
CA TYR A 80 5.50 0.01 24.16
C TYR A 80 6.53 0.44 23.11
N TYR A 81 7.36 -0.50 22.65
CA TYR A 81 8.39 -0.21 21.66
C TYR A 81 7.77 -0.16 20.25
N PRO A 82 8.01 0.90 19.46
CA PRO A 82 7.44 1.02 18.13
C PRO A 82 8.05 -0.03 17.18
N ASN A 83 7.20 -0.61 16.33
CA ASN A 83 7.65 -1.49 15.26
C ASN A 83 8.14 -0.66 14.07
N PHE A 84 9.46 -0.52 13.94
CA PHE A 84 10.10 0.24 12.85
C PHE A 84 9.81 -0.34 11.46
N SER A 85 9.58 -1.64 11.32
CA SER A 85 9.19 -2.25 10.04
C SER A 85 7.78 -1.82 9.62
N ALA A 86 6.84 -1.72 10.57
CA ALA A 86 5.49 -1.22 10.29
C ALA A 86 5.50 0.28 9.92
N ILE A 87 6.34 1.07 10.59
CA ILE A 87 6.53 2.49 10.26
C ILE A 87 7.09 2.65 8.84
N GLY A 88 8.06 1.83 8.45
CA GLY A 88 8.63 1.84 7.10
C GLY A 88 7.60 1.56 6.00
N ILE A 89 6.71 0.57 6.20
CA ILE A 89 5.63 0.27 5.26
C ILE A 89 4.67 1.47 5.13
N GLY A 90 4.42 2.19 6.22
CA GLY A 90 3.60 3.42 6.21
C GLY A 90 4.19 4.52 5.32
N PHE A 91 5.50 4.70 5.31
CA PHE A 91 6.17 5.75 4.52
C PHE A 91 6.22 5.49 3.01
N ILE A 92 6.03 4.25 2.57
CA ILE A 92 6.05 3.89 1.14
C ILE A 92 4.79 4.39 0.43
N ASN A 93 3.68 4.49 1.17
CA ASN A 93 2.40 4.79 0.59
C ASN A 93 2.08 6.29 0.63
N THR A 94 1.85 6.86 -0.55
CA THR A 94 1.60 8.30 -0.73
C THR A 94 0.14 8.70 -0.53
N LEU A 95 -0.81 7.75 -0.57
CA LEU A 95 -2.25 8.04 -0.49
C LEU A 95 -2.79 7.89 0.94
N PRO A 96 -3.53 8.86 1.50
CA PRO A 96 -4.01 8.81 2.88
C PRO A 96 -5.01 7.67 3.16
N GLN A 97 -5.60 7.06 2.13
CA GLN A 97 -6.62 6.01 2.25
C GLN A 97 -6.06 4.71 2.86
N ILE A 98 -4.82 4.34 2.54
CA ILE A 98 -4.20 3.11 3.04
C ILE A 98 -3.88 3.18 4.54
N PRO A 99 -3.22 4.23 5.09
CA PRO A 99 -3.01 4.31 6.53
C PRO A 99 -4.34 4.42 7.29
N LEU A 100 -5.36 5.07 6.72
CA LEU A 100 -6.70 5.08 7.31
C LEU A 100 -7.29 3.65 7.38
N ALA A 101 -7.17 2.87 6.31
CA ALA A 101 -7.59 1.47 6.31
C ALA A 101 -6.81 0.62 7.33
N MET A 102 -5.51 0.87 7.52
CA MET A 102 -4.71 0.22 8.56
C MET A 102 -5.20 0.55 9.97
N VAL A 103 -5.55 1.81 10.23
CA VAL A 103 -6.14 2.24 11.53
C VAL A 103 -7.47 1.55 11.75
N ILE A 104 -8.34 1.47 10.74
CA ILE A 104 -9.62 0.75 10.82
C ILE A 104 -9.39 -0.74 11.10
N GLY A 105 -8.46 -1.38 10.41
CA GLY A 105 -8.10 -2.77 10.67
C GLY A 105 -7.62 -2.99 12.11
N TRP A 106 -6.78 -2.07 12.62
CA TRP A 106 -6.30 -2.11 13.99
C TRP A 106 -7.45 -1.90 15.01
N THR A 107 -8.33 -0.93 14.82
CA THR A 107 -9.44 -0.68 15.76
C THR A 107 -10.40 -1.87 15.82
N VAL A 108 -10.76 -2.44 14.67
CA VAL A 108 -11.58 -3.66 14.61
C VAL A 108 -10.89 -4.82 15.34
N SER A 109 -9.58 -4.99 15.14
CA SER A 109 -8.82 -6.04 15.84
C SER A 109 -8.81 -5.85 17.36
N VAL A 110 -8.71 -4.61 17.85
CA VAL A 110 -8.70 -4.29 19.29
C VAL A 110 -10.08 -4.52 19.91
N ILE A 111 -11.15 -4.11 19.23
CA ILE A 111 -12.53 -4.34 19.67
C ILE A 111 -12.82 -5.84 19.73
N TRP A 112 -12.43 -6.59 18.70
CA TRP A 112 -12.64 -8.02 18.65
C TRP A 112 -11.84 -8.76 19.74
N ARG A 113 -10.59 -8.36 19.99
CA ARG A 113 -9.78 -8.89 21.09
C ARG A 113 -10.42 -8.68 22.46
N LYS A 114 -11.10 -7.55 22.69
CA LYS A 114 -11.81 -7.25 23.94
C LYS A 114 -13.10 -8.07 24.09
N SER A 115 -13.82 -8.31 22.99
CA SER A 115 -15.09 -9.05 23.02
C SER A 115 -14.90 -10.56 23.11
N SER A 116 -13.95 -11.13 22.37
CA SER A 116 -13.70 -12.58 22.36
C SER A 116 -12.22 -12.90 22.12
N PRO A 117 -11.41 -13.06 23.18
CA PRO A 117 -9.97 -13.32 23.06
C PRO A 117 -9.68 -14.70 22.44
N ASN A 118 -10.53 -15.71 22.71
CA ASN A 118 -10.33 -17.05 22.18
C ASN A 118 -10.61 -17.13 20.67
N SER A 119 -11.62 -16.39 20.18
CA SER A 119 -11.88 -16.30 18.74
C SER A 119 -10.79 -15.51 18.02
N TRP A 120 -10.35 -14.39 18.59
CA TRP A 120 -9.28 -13.57 18.04
C TRP A 120 -7.97 -14.36 17.87
N ALA A 121 -7.54 -15.12 18.87
CA ALA A 121 -6.29 -15.88 18.82
C ALA A 121 -6.26 -16.93 17.69
N ASN A 122 -7.40 -17.54 17.38
CA ASN A 122 -7.49 -18.61 16.38
C ASN A 122 -7.80 -18.08 14.96
N TYR A 123 -8.58 -17.00 14.84
CA TYR A 123 -9.13 -16.56 13.54
C TYR A 123 -8.61 -15.21 13.03
N MET A 124 -7.85 -14.44 13.80
CA MET A 124 -7.37 -13.13 13.36
C MET A 124 -6.53 -13.22 12.07
N TYR A 125 -5.52 -14.09 12.05
CA TYR A 125 -4.63 -14.26 10.89
C TYR A 125 -5.35 -14.71 9.61
N PRO A 126 -6.16 -15.79 9.61
CA PRO A 126 -6.82 -16.23 8.39
C PRO A 126 -7.82 -15.18 7.87
N ILE A 127 -8.61 -14.55 8.73
CA ILE A 127 -9.57 -13.51 8.31
C ILE A 127 -8.83 -12.30 7.72
N ALA A 128 -7.77 -11.81 8.38
CA ALA A 128 -6.99 -10.69 7.87
C ALA A 128 -6.35 -11.01 6.50
N SER A 129 -5.77 -12.20 6.33
CA SER A 129 -5.21 -12.63 5.04
C SER A 129 -6.27 -12.76 3.94
N GLY A 130 -7.47 -13.22 4.29
CA GLY A 130 -8.60 -13.32 3.36
C GLY A 130 -9.08 -11.96 2.87
N LEU A 131 -9.14 -10.96 3.76
CA LEU A 131 -9.49 -9.58 3.40
C LEU A 131 -8.45 -8.94 2.46
N ILE A 132 -7.16 -9.17 2.73
CA ILE A 132 -6.07 -8.68 1.85
C ILE A 132 -6.12 -9.39 0.50
N ALA A 133 -6.31 -10.71 0.47
CA ALA A 133 -6.44 -11.47 -0.77
C ALA A 133 -7.67 -11.04 -1.58
N GLY A 134 -8.80 -10.77 -0.91
CA GLY A 134 -10.04 -10.30 -1.54
C GLY A 134 -9.86 -8.97 -2.27
N GLN A 135 -9.10 -8.03 -1.71
CA GLN A 135 -8.73 -6.78 -2.39
C GLN A 135 -7.96 -7.05 -3.70
N GLY A 136 -6.98 -7.97 -3.66
CA GLY A 136 -6.22 -8.36 -4.85
C GLY A 136 -7.09 -8.99 -5.94
N ILE A 137 -8.00 -9.90 -5.57
CA ILE A 137 -8.93 -10.54 -6.51
C ILE A 137 -9.89 -9.52 -7.13
N SER A 138 -10.43 -8.61 -6.31
CA SER A 138 -11.31 -7.53 -6.78
C SER A 138 -10.64 -6.65 -7.84
N ALA A 139 -9.36 -6.31 -7.65
CA ALA A 139 -8.61 -5.52 -8.62
C ALA A 139 -8.45 -6.23 -9.98
N VAL A 140 -8.28 -7.56 -9.98
CA VAL A 140 -8.18 -8.34 -11.23
C VAL A 140 -9.52 -8.38 -11.95
N ILE A 141 -10.61 -8.58 -11.20
CA ILE A 141 -11.97 -8.56 -11.75
C ILE A 141 -12.28 -7.20 -12.39
N GLN A 142 -11.95 -6.10 -11.71
CA GLN A 142 -12.13 -4.74 -12.26
C GLN A 142 -11.34 -4.53 -13.56
N ALA A 143 -10.09 -4.99 -13.62
CA ALA A 143 -9.29 -4.88 -14.84
C ALA A 143 -9.93 -5.66 -16.02
N VAL A 144 -10.49 -6.85 -15.77
CA VAL A 144 -11.21 -7.63 -16.79
C VAL A 144 -12.49 -6.94 -17.24
N LEU A 145 -13.26 -6.38 -16.30
CA LEU A 145 -14.50 -5.64 -16.61
C LEU A 145 -14.20 -4.38 -17.44
N ASN A 146 -13.09 -3.70 -17.16
CA ASN A 146 -12.64 -2.54 -17.92
C ASN A 146 -12.27 -2.91 -19.35
N LEU A 147 -11.62 -4.06 -19.56
CA LEU A 147 -11.34 -4.59 -20.91
C LEU A 147 -12.60 -4.97 -21.68
N SER A 148 -13.64 -5.44 -20.98
CA SER A 148 -14.91 -5.83 -21.60
C SER A 148 -15.80 -4.63 -21.97
N GLY A 149 -15.38 -3.39 -21.72
CA GLY A 149 -16.19 -2.19 -21.97
C GLY A 149 -17.41 -2.06 -21.04
N LYS A 150 -17.49 -2.89 -19.99
CA LYS A 150 -18.51 -2.80 -18.92
C LYS A 150 -17.96 -2.08 -17.69
N ALA A 151 -17.06 -1.14 -17.93
CA ALA A 151 -16.52 -0.22 -16.93
C ALA A 151 -17.62 0.77 -16.55
N GLY A 152 -18.49 0.43 -15.60
CA GLY A 152 -19.53 1.39 -15.24
C GLY A 152 -20.76 0.93 -14.47
N TYR A 153 -20.87 -0.30 -13.98
CA TYR A 153 -21.86 -0.57 -12.92
C TYR A 153 -21.30 -0.10 -11.57
N VAL A 154 -20.90 1.18 -11.53
CA VAL A 154 -20.68 1.91 -10.30
C VAL A 154 -22.07 2.08 -9.71
N THR A 155 -22.45 1.19 -8.80
CA THR A 155 -23.64 1.45 -7.99
C THR A 155 -23.34 2.72 -7.20
N GLY A 156 -24.25 3.70 -7.24
CA GLY A 156 -24.06 5.03 -6.63
C GLY A 156 -23.78 5.03 -5.12
N PHE A 157 -23.72 3.85 -4.50
CA PHE A 157 -23.23 3.62 -3.15
C PHE A 157 -21.70 3.82 -3.03
N SER A 158 -20.94 3.63 -4.10
CA SER A 158 -19.47 3.68 -4.07
C SER A 158 -18.89 5.10 -4.24
N CYS A 159 -19.71 6.05 -4.70
CA CYS A 159 -19.31 7.44 -4.94
C CYS A 159 -19.92 8.33 -3.85
N TYR A 160 -19.08 9.01 -3.07
CA TYR A 160 -19.53 9.94 -2.02
C TYR A 160 -20.46 11.05 -2.57
N GLU A 161 -20.29 11.47 -3.83
CA GLU A 161 -21.09 12.52 -4.48
C GLU A 161 -22.21 12.00 -5.41
N GLN A 162 -22.43 10.68 -5.52
CA GLN A 162 -23.42 10.05 -6.42
C GLN A 162 -23.37 10.44 -7.91
N LEU A 163 -22.39 11.25 -8.33
CA LEU A 163 -22.15 11.65 -9.71
C LEU A 163 -21.26 10.61 -10.41
N ILE A 164 -21.82 9.97 -11.43
CA ILE A 164 -21.20 8.86 -12.18
C ILE A 164 -20.02 9.35 -13.06
N SER A 165 -19.99 10.63 -13.41
CA SER A 165 -19.00 11.26 -14.29
C SER A 165 -17.66 11.59 -13.62
N GLU A 166 -17.62 11.71 -12.30
CA GLU A 166 -16.43 12.10 -11.53
C GLU A 166 -15.88 10.97 -10.64
N CYS A 167 -16.44 9.76 -10.75
CA CYS A 167 -15.96 8.63 -9.99
C CYS A 167 -14.68 8.03 -10.65
N PRO A 168 -13.61 7.74 -9.89
CA PRO A 168 -12.39 7.13 -10.43
C PRO A 168 -12.60 5.70 -10.94
#